data_AF-A0A821F9C2-F1
#
_entry.id   AF-A0A821F9C2-F1
#
_cell.length_a   1.000
_cell.length_b   1.000
_cell.length_c   1.000
_cell.angle_alpha   90.00
_cell.angle_beta   90.00
_cell.angle_gamma   90.00
#
_symmetry.space_group_name_H-M   'P 1'
#
loop_
_entity.id
_entity.type
_entity.pdbx_description
1 polymer ?
#
loop_
_entity_poly.entity_id
_entity_poly.type
_entity_poly.pdbx_seq_one_letter_code
_entity_poly.pdbx_strand_id
1 'polypeptide(L)'
;MNIGIKDFDFLNESYKMSKCPQCSTYVEPITCAFNNCVWRWGGLLQSKPGIESKEVSGDWKYADNAYYRSDENVNAAVVWLRLILYAKAK
;
A
#
# COMPACT_ATOMS: atom_id res chain seq x y z
N MET A 1 7.68 1.50 -10.52
CA MET A 1 8.41 2.09 -9.38
C MET A 1 8.87 0.94 -8.50
N ASN A 2 10.09 0.99 -7.97
CA ASN A 2 10.58 0.04 -6.97
C ASN A 2 11.10 0.84 -5.77
N ILE A 3 10.51 0.61 -4.60
CA ILE A 3 10.86 1.34 -3.39
C ILE A 3 11.85 0.56 -2.51
N GLY A 4 12.07 -0.74 -2.75
CA GLY A 4 12.86 -1.61 -1.86
C GLY A 4 12.08 -2.07 -0.62
N ILE A 5 12.76 -2.74 0.31
CA ILE A 5 12.15 -3.24 1.55
C ILE A 5 12.08 -2.12 2.59
N LYS A 6 10.87 -1.62 2.84
CA LYS A 6 10.55 -0.67 3.91
C LYS A 6 9.04 -0.53 4.05
N ASP A 7 8.67 0.22 5.08
CA ASP A 7 7.31 0.69 5.26
C ASP A 7 7.02 1.82 4.26
N PHE A 8 5.78 1.87 3.79
CA PHE A 8 5.30 2.86 2.86
C PHE A 8 3.94 3.38 3.33
N ASP A 9 3.93 4.62 3.79
CA ASP A 9 2.73 5.34 4.18
C ASP A 9 2.20 6.18 3.01
N PHE A 10 1.10 5.73 2.41
CA PHE A 10 0.53 6.36 1.23
C PHE A 10 0.19 7.85 1.46
N LEU A 11 -0.28 8.21 2.67
CA LEU A 11 -0.69 9.59 2.96
C LEU A 11 0.52 10.52 3.06
N ASN A 12 1.61 10.06 3.70
CA ASN A 12 2.75 10.91 4.05
C ASN A 12 3.91 10.82 3.06
N GLU A 13 4.02 9.73 2.31
CA GLU A 13 5.23 9.40 1.54
C GLU A 13 4.98 9.24 0.05
N SER A 14 3.72 9.13 -0.41
CA SER A 14 3.38 8.91 -1.82
C SER A 14 4.14 9.86 -2.74
N TYR A 15 4.06 11.17 -2.53
CA TYR A 15 4.75 12.15 -3.39
C TYR A 15 6.28 11.96 -3.46
N LYS A 16 6.91 11.58 -2.35
CA LYS A 16 8.37 11.47 -2.24
C LYS A 16 8.89 10.17 -2.82
N MET A 17 8.19 9.08 -2.51
CA MET A 17 8.63 7.73 -2.81
C MET A 17 8.03 7.18 -4.11
N SER A 18 6.93 7.80 -4.57
CA SER A 18 6.22 7.35 -5.77
C SER A 18 6.74 8.00 -7.03
N LYS A 19 7.98 7.67 -7.41
CA LYS A 19 8.65 8.27 -8.57
C LYS A 19 8.93 7.25 -9.67
N CYS A 20 8.80 7.69 -10.91
CA CYS A 20 9.25 6.92 -12.07
C CYS A 20 10.77 6.73 -12.00
N PRO A 21 11.31 5.51 -12.08
CA PRO A 21 12.75 5.27 -12.00
C PRO A 21 13.53 5.79 -13.23
N GLN A 22 12.84 6.16 -14.31
CA GLN A 22 13.46 6.69 -15.53
C GLN A 22 13.55 8.22 -15.50
N CYS A 23 12.44 8.91 -15.19
CA CYS A 23 12.37 10.37 -15.25
C CYS A 23 12.26 11.06 -13.89
N SER A 24 12.18 10.31 -12.78
CA SER A 24 12.02 10.82 -11.41
C SER A 24 10.76 11.66 -11.14
N THR A 25 9.83 11.74 -12.09
CA THR A 25 8.53 12.40 -11.92
C THR A 25 7.62 11.57 -11.01
N TYR A 26 6.76 12.26 -10.25
CA TYR A 26 5.72 11.62 -9.45
C TYR A 26 4.80 10.76 -10.32
N VAL A 27 4.48 9.57 -9.84
CA VAL A 27 3.54 8.63 -10.44
C VAL A 27 2.52 8.28 -9.37
N GLU A 28 1.24 8.45 -9.68
CA GLU A 28 0.15 8.07 -8.78
C GLU A 28 0.23 6.55 -8.50
N PRO A 29 0.39 6.14 -7.23
CA PRO A 29 0.53 4.73 -6.89
C PRO A 29 -0.86 4.08 -6.78
N ILE A 30 -1.45 3.78 -7.95
CA ILE A 30 -2.77 3.14 -8.08
C ILE A 30 -2.71 1.66 -7.68
N THR A 31 -1.59 0.98 -8.00
CA THR A 31 -1.38 -0.44 -7.67
C THR A 31 -0.02 -0.65 -7.01
N CYS A 32 0.09 -1.71 -6.22
CA CYS A 32 1.35 -2.16 -5.62
C CYS A 32 1.60 -3.65 -5.91
N ALA A 33 2.85 -4.07 -5.82
CA ALA A 33 3.24 -5.47 -5.90
C ALA A 33 4.43 -5.73 -4.97
N PHE A 34 4.52 -6.95 -4.47
CA PHE A 34 5.55 -7.42 -3.54
C PHE A 34 6.33 -8.57 -4.18
N ASN A 35 7.63 -8.66 -3.91
CA ASN A 35 8.48 -9.71 -4.44
C ASN A 35 9.58 -10.07 -3.43
N ASN A 36 9.74 -11.37 -3.17
CA ASN A 36 10.72 -11.93 -2.24
C ASN A 36 10.76 -11.22 -0.87
N CYS A 37 9.61 -11.00 -0.27
CA CYS A 37 9.49 -10.33 1.03
C CYS A 37 8.31 -10.86 1.84
N VAL A 38 8.32 -10.57 3.14
CA VAL A 38 7.15 -10.76 3.99
C VAL A 38 6.49 -9.40 4.14
N TRP A 39 5.20 -9.31 3.80
CA TRP A 39 4.47 -8.05 3.75
C TRP A 39 3.14 -8.13 4.50
N ARG A 40 2.66 -6.99 4.97
CA ARG A 40 1.29 -6.80 5.45
C ARG A 40 0.82 -5.39 5.11
N TRP A 41 -0.46 -5.16 5.27
CA TRP A 41 -1.05 -3.83 5.21
C TRP A 41 -1.68 -3.48 6.56
N GLY A 42 -1.73 -2.19 6.85
CA GLY A 42 -2.45 -1.61 7.97
C GLY A 42 -2.98 -0.23 7.58
N GLY A 43 -3.89 0.31 8.35
CA GLY A 43 -4.37 1.65 8.07
C GLY A 43 -5.64 2.02 8.82
N LEU A 44 -6.10 3.23 8.53
CA LEU A 44 -7.32 3.81 9.09
C LEU A 44 -8.41 3.77 8.04
N LEU A 45 -9.48 3.07 8.35
CA LEU A 45 -10.68 3.00 7.55
C LEU A 45 -11.77 3.87 8.15
N GLN A 46 -12.39 4.70 7.31
CA GLN A 46 -13.63 5.39 7.66
C GLN A 46 -14.76 4.85 6.78
N SER A 47 -15.69 4.14 7.41
CA SER A 47 -16.81 3.52 6.69
C SER A 47 -17.82 4.56 6.19
N LYS A 48 -18.00 5.66 6.94
CA LYS A 48 -18.89 6.78 6.60
C LYS A 48 -18.36 8.10 7.20
N PRO A 49 -18.63 9.25 6.56
CA PRO A 49 -18.33 10.56 7.15
C PRO A 49 -19.00 10.71 8.52
N GLY A 50 -18.27 11.28 9.49
CA GLY A 50 -18.78 11.52 10.85
C GLY A 50 -18.77 10.30 11.78
N ILE A 51 -18.37 9.11 11.30
CA ILE A 51 -18.11 7.94 12.15
C ILE A 51 -16.61 7.88 12.49
N GLU A 52 -16.31 7.47 13.71
CA GLU A 52 -14.94 7.22 14.17
C GLU A 52 -14.21 6.24 13.24
N SER A 53 -13.01 6.61 12.83
CA SER A 53 -12.17 5.75 12.01
C SER A 53 -11.70 4.55 12.80
N LYS A 54 -11.65 3.37 12.17
CA LYS A 54 -11.11 2.17 12.78
C LYS A 54 -9.74 1.84 12.21
N GLU A 55 -8.82 1.49 13.08
CA GLU A 55 -7.57 0.88 12.68
C GLU A 55 -7.84 -0.58 12.28
N VAL A 56 -7.36 -0.93 11.09
CA VAL A 56 -7.47 -2.28 10.54
C VAL A 56 -6.11 -2.70 10.00
N SER A 57 -5.87 -4.00 9.99
CA SER A 57 -4.67 -4.54 9.36
C SER A 57 -4.88 -5.96 8.90
N GLY A 58 -4.08 -6.37 7.92
CA GLY A 58 -3.98 -7.76 7.48
C GLY A 58 -2.83 -8.48 8.17
N ASP A 59 -2.91 -9.80 8.17
CA ASP A 59 -1.81 -10.66 8.60
C ASP A 59 -0.61 -10.56 7.66
N TRP A 60 0.57 -10.90 8.20
CA TRP A 60 1.79 -11.03 7.41
C TRP A 60 1.67 -12.17 6.41
N LYS A 61 2.02 -11.89 5.16
CA LYS A 61 2.00 -12.84 4.04
C LYS A 61 3.36 -12.85 3.37
N TYR A 62 3.80 -14.04 2.97
CA TYR A 62 5.01 -14.17 2.16
C TYR A 62 4.65 -13.90 0.70
N ALA A 63 5.26 -12.88 0.12
CA ALA A 63 5.35 -12.73 -1.32
C ALA A 63 6.58 -13.51 -1.77
N ASP A 64 6.35 -14.71 -2.29
CA ASP A 64 7.36 -15.56 -2.92
C ASP A 64 7.90 -14.88 -4.21
N ASN A 65 8.03 -15.61 -5.31
CA ASN A 65 8.32 -15.04 -6.64
C ASN A 65 7.06 -14.60 -7.41
N ALA A 66 5.88 -14.67 -6.79
CA ALA A 66 4.62 -14.28 -7.41
C ALA A 66 4.30 -12.82 -7.12
N TYR A 67 4.10 -12.03 -8.18
CA TYR A 67 3.65 -10.64 -8.06
C TYR A 67 2.16 -10.62 -7.68
N TYR A 68 1.88 -10.29 -6.43
CA TYR A 68 0.51 -10.05 -5.99
C TYR A 68 0.08 -8.65 -6.42
N ARG A 69 -0.73 -8.58 -7.48
CA ARG A 69 -1.58 -7.42 -7.76
C ARG A 69 -2.97 -7.70 -7.23
N SER A 70 -3.51 -6.81 -6.41
CA SER A 70 -4.95 -6.76 -6.19
C SER A 70 -5.59 -6.15 -7.43
N ASP A 71 -6.24 -6.98 -8.26
CA ASP A 71 -7.04 -6.50 -9.38
C ASP A 71 -8.39 -5.96 -8.89
N GLU A 72 -8.82 -4.84 -9.46
CA GLU A 72 -9.91 -3.99 -8.95
C GLU A 72 -11.30 -4.59 -9.22
N ASN A 73 -11.90 -5.18 -8.18
CA ASN A 73 -13.36 -5.21 -8.04
C ASN A 73 -13.76 -4.22 -6.94
N VAL A 74 -13.41 -2.94 -7.12
CA VAL A 74 -13.65 -1.87 -6.14
C VAL A 74 -15.06 -1.30 -6.35
N ASN A 75 -16.09 -2.13 -6.16
CA ASN A 75 -17.49 -1.67 -6.09
C ASN A 75 -17.92 -1.21 -4.69
N ALA A 76 -16.96 -1.06 -3.78
CA ALA A 76 -17.17 -0.36 -2.53
C ALA A 76 -16.01 0.61 -2.37
N ALA A 77 -16.29 1.91 -2.51
CA ALA A 77 -15.35 2.98 -2.20
C ALA A 77 -15.04 2.93 -0.69
N VAL A 78 -14.10 2.08 -0.32
CA VAL A 78 -13.53 2.05 1.02
C VAL A 78 -12.59 3.24 1.09
N VAL A 79 -13.02 4.30 1.79
CA VAL A 79 -12.20 5.50 1.98
C VAL A 79 -11.14 5.18 3.03
N TRP A 80 -9.94 4.86 2.55
CA TRP A 80 -8.74 4.83 3.38
C TRP A 80 -8.39 6.26 3.77
N LEU A 81 -8.43 6.56 5.07
CA LEU A 81 -7.87 7.82 5.58
C LEU A 81 -6.34 7.76 5.60
N ARG A 82 -5.79 6.57 5.86
CA ARG A 82 -4.36 6.29 5.80
C ARG A 82 -4.17 4.82 5.46
N LEU A 83 -3.32 4.52 4.48
CA LEU A 83 -2.90 3.18 4.14
C LEU A 83 -1.39 3.07 4.35
N ILE A 84 -0.96 2.06 5.08
CA ILE A 84 0.44 1.75 5.33
C ILE A 84 0.72 0.33 4.85
N LEU A 85 1.71 0.19 3.98
CA LEU A 85 2.24 -1.09 3.56
C LEU A 85 3.53 -1.34 4.33
N TYR A 86 3.65 -2.51 4.93
CA TYR A 86 4.85 -2.92 5.65
C TYR A 86 5.51 -4.05 4.87
N ALA A 87 6.82 -3.96 4.68
CA ALA A 87 7.59 -5.00 4.01
C ALA A 87 8.93 -5.20 4.72
N LYS A 88 9.28 -6.47 4.94
CA LYS A 88 10.57 -6.88 5.51
C LYS A 88 11.18 -8.03 4.72
N ALA A 89 12.49 -8.20 4.86
CA ALA A 89 13.17 -9.39 4.35
C ALA A 89 12.58 -10.65 5.00
N LYS A 90 12.64 -11.76 4.26
CA LYS A 90 12.24 -13.08 4.75
C LYS A 90 13.04 -13.48 5.99
#